data_AF-A0A3P7DSF8-F1
#
_entry.id   AF-A0A3P7DSF8-F1
#
_cell.length_a   1.000
_cell.length_b   1.000
_cell.length_c   1.000
_cell.angle_alpha   90.00
_cell.angle_beta   90.00
_cell.angle_gamma   90.00
#
_symmetry.space_group_name_H-M   'P 1'
#
loop_
_entity.id
_entity.type
_entity.pdbx_description
1 polymer ?
#
loop_
_entity_poly.entity_id
_entity_poly.type
_entity_poly.pdbx_seq_one_letter_code
_entity_poly.pdbx_strand_id
1 'polypeptide(L)' 'MVLNSTEQIIQANRTDEIYAAVICFTLSVFGIITNGAAVVVIITAKNLQNAFGYSCMSHAVGDLGVLIIFAIWIPLHLIL' A
#
# COMPACT_ATOMS: atom_id res chain seq x y z
N MET A 1 5.66 19.81 -34.96
CA MET A 1 6.01 20.28 -33.59
C MET A 1 4.94 19.88 -32.58
N VAL A 2 3.65 20.20 -32.79
CA VAL A 2 2.56 19.83 -31.86
C VAL A 2 2.44 18.32 -31.60
N LEU A 3 2.54 17.47 -32.64
CA LEU A 3 2.51 16.01 -32.49
C LEU A 3 3.60 15.49 -31.53
N ASN A 4 4.83 15.97 -31.68
CA ASN A 4 5.95 15.60 -30.79
C ASN A 4 5.68 16.03 -29.34
N SER A 5 5.05 17.18 -29.12
CA SER A 5 4.67 17.62 -27.77
C SER A 5 3.60 16.72 -27.16
N THR A 6 2.57 16.32 -27.93
CA THR A 6 1.53 15.41 -27.43
C THR A 6 2.09 14.03 -27.11
N GLU A 7 2.94 13.47 -27.97
CA GLU A 7 3.61 12.19 -27.72
C GLU A 7 4.48 12.26 -26.46
N GLN A 8 5.24 13.34 -26.28
CA GLN A 8 6.04 13.53 -25.06
C GLN A 8 5.18 13.64 -23.79
N ILE A 9 4.03 14.31 -23.84
CA ILE A 9 3.10 14.39 -22.70
C ILE A 9 2.53 13.00 -22.35
N ILE A 10 2.12 12.23 -23.35
CA ILE A 10 1.58 10.87 -23.13
C ILE A 10 2.66 9.97 -22.52
N GLN A 11 3.88 10.02 -23.04
CA GLN A 11 5.01 9.24 -22.51
C GLN A 11 5.38 9.65 -21.07
N ALA A 12 5.40 10.95 -20.77
CA ALA A 12 5.64 11.44 -19.42
C ALA A 12 4.55 10.92 -18.45
N ASN A 13 3.27 11.05 -18.81
CA ASN A 13 2.17 10.58 -17.97
C ASN A 13 2.24 9.06 -17.71
N ARG A 14 2.56 8.25 -18.73
CA ARG A 14 2.73 6.80 -18.56
C ARG A 14 3.90 6.47 -17.62
N THR A 15 4.98 7.23 -17.69
CA THR A 15 6.14 7.03 -16.81
C THR A 15 5.78 7.36 -15.36
N ASP A 16 5.04 8.45 -15.13
CA ASP A 16 4.54 8.84 -13.80
C ASP A 16 3.58 7.79 -13.21
N GLU A 17 2.69 7.23 -14.03
CA GLU A 17 1.80 6.12 -13.65
C GLU A 17 2.59 4.89 -13.18
N ILE A 18 3.64 4.51 -13.91
CA ILE A 18 4.51 3.39 -13.54
C ILE A 18 5.22 3.66 -12.22
N TYR A 19 5.79 4.86 -12.04
CA TYR A 19 6.45 5.22 -10.78
C TYR A 19 5.49 5.19 -9.59
N ALA A 20 4.31 5.79 -9.74
CA ALA A 20 3.28 5.77 -8.71
C ALA A 20 2.88 4.32 -8.37
N ALA A 21 2.69 3.47 -9.37
CA ALA A 21 2.33 2.07 -9.17
C ALA A 21 3.42 1.31 -8.38
N VAL A 22 4.68 1.47 -8.73
CA VAL A 22 5.82 0.82 -8.04
C VAL A 22 5.92 1.29 -6.59
N ILE A 23 5.81 2.60 -6.35
CA ILE A 23 5.87 3.16 -4.99
C ILE A 23 4.71 2.64 -4.15
N CYS A 24 3.47 2.76 -4.64
CA CYS A 24 2.29 2.34 -3.91
C CYS A 24 2.27 0.84 -3.64
N PHE A 25 2.68 0.00 -4.61
CA PHE A 25 2.80 -1.44 -4.40
C PHE A 25 3.84 -1.77 -3.32
N THR A 26 5.01 -1.14 -3.38
CA THR A 26 6.08 -1.34 -2.39
C THR A 26 5.62 -0.95 -0.99
N LEU A 27 4.96 0.21 -0.84
CA LEU A 27 4.40 0.66 0.43
C LEU A 27 3.29 -0.27 0.93
N SER A 28 2.47 -0.81 0.03
CA SER A 28 1.40 -1.74 0.37
C SER A 28 1.97 -3.04 0.94
N VAL A 29 2.97 -3.63 0.29
CA VAL A 29 3.64 -4.84 0.77
C VAL A 29 4.32 -4.59 2.12
N PHE A 30 5.08 -3.49 2.25
CA PHE A 30 5.75 -3.16 3.50
C PHE A 30 4.75 -2.92 4.63
N GLY A 31 3.67 -2.19 4.35
CA GLY A 31 2.59 -1.94 5.30
C GLY A 31 1.89 -3.22 5.74
N ILE A 32 1.69 -4.19 4.84
CA ILE A 32 1.10 -5.49 5.21
C ILE A 32 1.99 -6.23 6.19
N ILE A 33 3.30 -6.25 5.94
CA ILE A 33 4.26 -6.92 6.81
C ILE A 33 4.30 -6.25 8.19
N THR A 34 4.41 -4.92 8.25
CA THR A 34 4.53 -4.20 9.53
C THR A 34 3.24 -4.22 10.34
N ASN A 35 2.08 -4.04 9.72
CA ASN A 35 0.79 -4.13 10.42
C ASN A 35 0.49 -5.57 10.85
N GLY A 36 0.82 -6.56 10.01
CA GLY A 36 0.75 -7.97 10.38
C GLY A 36 1.62 -8.30 11.60
N ALA A 37 2.85 -7.79 11.62
CA ALA A 37 3.74 -7.93 12.77
C ALA A 37 3.18 -7.25 14.03
N ALA A 38 2.60 -6.05 13.91
CA ALA A 38 1.97 -5.36 15.04
C ALA A 38 0.82 -6.18 15.64
N VAL A 39 -0.05 -6.73 14.80
CA VAL A 39 -1.13 -7.64 15.22
C VAL A 39 -0.58 -8.85 15.97
N VAL A 40 0.44 -9.51 15.42
CA VAL A 40 1.08 -10.69 16.07
C VAL A 40 1.71 -10.31 17.42
N VAL A 41 2.43 -9.19 17.50
CA VAL A 41 3.06 -8.73 18.74
C VAL A 41 2.00 -8.46 19.81
N ILE A 42 0.89 -7.81 19.47
CA ILE A 42 -0.18 -7.51 20.43
C ILE A 42 -0.85 -8.80 20.93
N ILE A 43 -1.09 -9.78 20.05
CA ILE A 43 -1.69 -11.07 20.44
C ILE A 43 -0.75 -11.87 21.34
N THR A 44 0.56 -11.82 21.11
CA THR A 44 1.55 -12.66 21.82
C THR A 44 2.03 -12.04 23.13
N ALA A 45 2.09 -10.71 23.22
CA ALA A 45 2.60 -9.99 24.38
C ALA A 45 1.47 -9.66 25.37
N LYS A 46 1.38 -10.42 26.47
CA LYS A 46 0.33 -10.24 27.50
C LYS A 46 0.26 -8.82 28.09
N ASN A 47 1.38 -8.12 28.16
CA ASN A 47 1.45 -6.73 28.63
C ASN A 47 0.80 -5.72 27.65
N LEU A 48 0.64 -6.09 26.38
CA LEU A 48 -0.04 -5.29 25.35
C LEU A 48 -1.53 -5.64 25.19
N GLN A 49 -2.03 -6.70 25.83
CA GLN A 49 -3.45 -7.09 25.78
C GLN A 49 -4.33 -6.22 26.72
N ASN A 50 -4.18 -4.90 26.57
CA ASN A 50 -4.93 -3.87 27.28
C ASN A 50 -5.69 -3.00 26.28
N ALA A 51 -6.50 -2.05 26.76
CA ALA A 51 -7.33 -1.20 25.89
C ALA A 51 -6.51 -0.45 24.81
N PHE A 52 -5.29 -0.01 25.14
CA PHE A 52 -4.41 0.66 24.18
C PHE A 52 -3.94 -0.30 23.08
N GLY A 53 -3.46 -1.50 23.45
CA GLY A 53 -3.01 -2.46 22.45
C GLY A 53 -4.14 -2.94 21.54
N TYR A 54 -5.35 -3.17 22.06
CA TYR A 54 -6.50 -3.50 21.20
C TYR A 54 -6.89 -2.35 20.27
N SER A 55 -6.73 -1.08 20.69
CA SER A 55 -6.90 0.07 19.80
C SER A 55 -5.85 0.08 18.69
N CYS A 56 -4.57 -0.17 19.01
CA CYS A 56 -3.53 -0.28 17.98
C CYS A 56 -3.79 -1.46 17.04
N MET A 57 -4.30 -2.58 17.56
CA MET A 57 -4.64 -3.75 16.77
C MET A 57 -5.77 -3.47 15.79
N SER A 58 -6.82 -2.75 16.20
CA SER A 58 -7.93 -2.40 15.31
C SER A 58 -7.49 -1.48 14.17
N HIS A 59 -6.61 -0.52 14.45
CA HIS A 59 -5.96 0.30 13.42
C HIS A 59 -5.13 -0.56 12.46
N ALA A 60 -4.26 -1.42 12.98
CA ALA A 60 -3.42 -2.29 12.15
C ALA A 60 -4.26 -3.23 11.26
N VAL A 61 -5.37 -3.77 11.77
CA VAL A 61 -6.31 -4.59 10.98
C VAL A 61 -7.02 -3.76 9.91
N GLY A 62 -7.43 -2.52 10.23
CA GLY A 62 -7.99 -1.59 9.25
C GLY A 62 -7.01 -1.28 8.11
N ASP A 63 -5.75 -0.99 8.48
CA ASP A 63 -4.67 -0.72 7.53
C ASP A 63 -4.41 -1.94 6.64
N LEU A 64 -4.37 -3.16 7.21
CA LEU A 64 -4.23 -4.40 6.43
C LEU A 64 -5.29 -4.51 5.33
N GLY A 65 -6.55 -4.18 5.61
CA GLY A 65 -7.62 -4.20 4.62
C GLY A 65 -7.33 -3.28 3.43
N VAL A 66 -6.97 -2.02 3.70
CA VAL A 66 -6.67 -1.03 2.65
C VAL A 66 -5.42 -1.41 1.86
N LEU A 67 -4.37 -1.86 2.55
CA LEU A 67 -3.10 -2.20 1.92
C LEU A 67 -3.23 -3.47 1.05
N ILE A 68 -4.05 -4.45 1.42
CA ILE A 68 -4.36 -5.61 0.56
C ILE A 68 -5.06 -5.15 -0.72
N ILE A 69 -6.02 -4.23 -0.63
CA ILE A 69 -6.68 -3.67 -1.81
C ILE A 69 -5.66 -3.01 -2.73
N PHE A 70 -4.78 -2.16 -2.20
CA PHE A 70 -3.74 -1.51 -3.02
C PHE A 70 -2.72 -2.48 -3.59
N ALA A 71 -2.31 -3.51 -2.84
CA ALA A 71 -1.39 -4.52 -3.32
C ALA A 71 -1.96 -5.33 -4.50
N ILE A 72 -3.28 -5.46 -4.62
CA ILE A 72 -3.94 -6.20 -5.71
C ILE A 72 -4.36 -5.27 -6.84
N TRP A 73 -5.04 -4.16 -6.51
CA TRP A 73 -5.66 -3.26 -7.48
C TRP A 73 -4.62 -2.54 -8.35
N ILE A 74 -3.52 -2.08 -7.76
CA ILE A 74 -2.53 -1.25 -8.47
C ILE A 74 -1.77 -2.04 -9.53
N PRO A 75 -1.21 -3.24 -9.24
CA PRO A 75 -0.59 -4.06 -10.28
C PRO A 75 -1.58 -4.49 -11.35
N LEU A 76 -2.82 -4.80 -10.97
CA LEU A 76 -3.86 -5.20 -11.93
C LEU A 76 -4.15 -4.07 -12.91
N HIS A 77 -4.33 -2.84 -12.42
CA HIS A 77 -4.59 -1.67 -13.27
C HIS A 77 -3.39 -1.29 -14.16
N LEU A 78 -2.17 -1.62 -13.76
CA LEU A 78 -0.98 -1.38 -14.58
C LEU A 78 -0.84 -2.39 -15.73
N ILE A 79 -1.31 -3.63 -15.52
CA ILE A 79 -1.18 -4.74 -16.48
C ILE A 79 -2.36 -4.78 -17.47
N LEU A 80 -3.57 -4.44 -17.00
CA LEU A 80 -4.85 -4.62 -17.71
C LEU A 80 -5.47 -3.27 -18.10
#